data_AF-A0A1N6IEG2-F1
#
_entry.id   AF-A0A1N6IEG2-F1
#
_cell.length_a   1.000
_cell.length_b   1.000
_cell.length_c   1.000
_cell.angle_alpha   90.00
_cell.angle_beta   90.00
_cell.angle_gamma   90.00
#
_symmetry.space_group_name_H-M   'P 1'
#
loop_
_entity.id
_entity.type
_entity.pdbx_description
1 polymer ?
#
loop_
_entity_poly.entity_id
_entity_poly.type
_entity_poly.pdbx_seq_one_letter_code
_entity_poly.pdbx_strand_id
1 'polypeptide(L)'
;MSTTQTRAIVRHLGGESGHRSFFGGTHSKTRIALIIGFVVAGMIVTIIVGWPGLLIGLGGVGVTMLVTAKTHRGTIMERSRRRRRWKARVSSGADAFMPYDVAAWDQAEQAVRAAKGRTEKWEAQRTLDAMRANPDGADGMGWLECGRGVAGIQWHAPIGERGYLAVVFSVTGQLRGIESTSVMTRAAEGWGAFLASRAVPSVLVEDVQTMTRVLPADTALQEFWVLNSLDSDAPADAIKSYEEVLRLTGDGAMVQRHYITVKWPLSPSFYDAARKYGEGRDGWRGLMREEIASAHRGLTEARMGQVDVLSARQIAAVMLHQQNPSRPIDYVADVHPARLGVRSHDEFSAHVVEGIDPLTGEAVEWWHRTAKITADALATAPRTQLWALDLLIGRDVQFIRSVSFHIHLVPAGEAKAAAQRDLVRDQAEAISKSEAGSVDLDETGTAMSASKRRRIDLRAGTGHHGAAWVGYVTISTRSRDELARASRQLEETCATGLGIEYLDWQDSFEAAASGTTWPIGRGITAHDSSFSARIYRVMAGKSEKEAIS
;
A
#
# COMPACT_ATOMS: atom_id res chain seq x y z
N MET A 1 -22.19 36.67 -20.33
CA MET A 1 -21.36 35.45 -20.30
C MET A 1 -20.96 35.21 -18.85
N SER A 2 -21.53 34.20 -18.20
CA SER A 2 -21.24 33.83 -16.81
C SER A 2 -19.84 33.20 -16.75
N THR A 3 -18.89 33.88 -16.11
CA THR A 3 -17.60 33.32 -15.72
C THR A 3 -17.82 32.28 -14.63
N THR A 4 -18.16 31.06 -15.03
CA THR A 4 -18.04 29.89 -14.16
C THR A 4 -16.55 29.64 -13.96
N GLN A 5 -15.94 30.32 -12.99
CA GLN A 5 -14.65 29.88 -12.45
C GLN A 5 -14.85 28.48 -11.90
N THR A 6 -14.46 27.47 -12.67
CA THR A 6 -14.47 26.07 -12.25
C THR A 6 -13.42 25.91 -11.15
N ARG A 7 -13.80 26.24 -9.90
CA ARG A 7 -12.97 25.99 -8.72
C ARG A 7 -12.61 24.51 -8.72
N ALA A 8 -11.34 24.21 -8.45
CA ALA A 8 -10.88 22.83 -8.29
C ALA A 8 -11.80 22.10 -7.30
N ILE A 9 -12.20 20.86 -7.62
CA ILE A 9 -13.02 20.07 -6.70
C ILE A 9 -12.17 19.76 -5.47
N VAL A 10 -12.50 20.41 -4.38
CA VAL A 10 -11.92 20.15 -3.07
C VAL A 10 -12.69 19.02 -2.42
N ARG A 11 -12.02 17.94 -2.01
CA ARG A 11 -12.56 16.83 -1.20
C ARG A 11 -11.86 16.82 0.16
N HIS A 12 -12.53 16.34 1.20
CA HIS A 12 -11.89 16.21 2.52
C HIS A 12 -11.29 14.81 2.65
N LEU A 13 -10.03 14.75 3.01
CA LEU A 13 -9.34 13.53 3.42
C LEU A 13 -8.85 13.70 4.85
N GLY A 14 -8.77 12.61 5.60
CA GLY A 14 -8.35 12.60 7.01
C GLY A 14 -9.52 12.59 7.99
N GLY A 15 -9.25 12.15 9.22
CA GLY A 15 -10.25 12.08 10.30
C GLY A 15 -11.14 10.83 10.30
N GLU A 16 -11.02 9.97 9.29
CA GLU A 16 -11.92 8.81 9.05
C GLU A 16 -11.56 7.56 9.87
N SER A 17 -10.30 7.38 10.26
CA SER A 17 -9.81 6.09 10.77
C SER A 17 -9.21 6.12 12.17
N GLY A 18 -9.38 7.20 12.93
CA GLY A 18 -9.23 7.07 14.37
C GLY A 18 -10.31 6.10 14.84
N HIS A 19 -9.97 4.92 15.34
CA HIS A 19 -10.86 4.19 16.24
C HIS A 19 -11.07 5.09 17.46
N ARG A 20 -11.98 6.05 17.33
CA ARG A 20 -12.32 6.99 18.37
C ARG A 20 -12.99 6.12 19.44
N SER A 21 -12.48 6.13 20.66
CA SER A 21 -12.98 5.31 21.76
C SER A 21 -14.41 5.71 22.14
N PHE A 22 -15.23 4.80 22.67
CA PHE A 22 -16.52 5.14 23.29
C PHE A 22 -16.40 6.24 24.36
N PHE A 23 -15.22 6.39 24.97
CA PHE A 23 -14.90 7.40 25.99
C PHE A 23 -14.30 8.72 25.45
N GLY A 24 -14.45 9.00 24.15
CA GLY A 24 -13.86 10.19 23.52
C GLY A 24 -12.37 10.02 23.20
N GLY A 25 -11.90 10.75 22.19
CA GLY A 25 -10.50 10.76 21.75
C GLY A 25 -10.03 9.54 20.92
N THR A 26 -8.90 9.70 20.25
CA THR A 26 -8.19 8.68 19.46
C THR A 26 -7.37 7.73 20.36
N HIS A 27 -8.01 7.13 21.37
CA HIS A 27 -7.34 6.20 22.28
C HIS A 27 -7.36 4.77 21.74
N SER A 28 -6.20 4.10 21.76
CA SER A 28 -6.12 2.70 21.32
C SER A 28 -6.96 1.80 22.22
N LYS A 29 -7.63 0.78 21.63
CA LYS A 29 -8.42 -0.23 22.39
C LYS A 29 -7.62 -0.85 23.54
N THR A 30 -6.32 -1.04 23.33
CA THR A 30 -5.38 -1.54 24.34
C THR A 30 -5.22 -0.59 25.52
N ARG A 31 -5.15 0.73 25.29
CA ARG A 31 -5.08 1.73 26.36
C ARG A 31 -6.33 1.70 27.23
N ILE A 32 -7.51 1.64 26.62
CA ILE A 32 -8.79 1.57 27.36
C ILE A 32 -8.88 0.27 28.16
N ALA A 33 -8.56 -0.87 27.55
CA ALA A 33 -8.56 -2.15 28.23
C ALA A 33 -7.59 -2.18 29.42
N LEU A 34 -6.39 -1.59 29.28
CA LEU A 34 -5.42 -1.47 30.37
C LEU A 34 -5.92 -0.54 31.49
N ILE A 35 -6.48 0.63 31.14
CA ILE A 35 -7.05 1.55 32.14
C ILE A 35 -8.18 0.85 32.91
N ILE A 36 -9.12 0.21 32.21
CA ILE A 36 -10.21 -0.56 32.85
C ILE A 36 -9.62 -1.66 33.74
N GLY A 37 -8.62 -2.40 33.24
CA GLY A 37 -7.93 -3.44 34.00
C GLY A 37 -7.30 -2.92 35.29
N PHE A 38 -6.58 -1.80 35.25
CA PHE A 38 -5.98 -1.18 36.43
C PHE A 38 -7.00 -0.58 37.39
N VAL A 39 -8.11 -0.03 36.89
CA VAL A 39 -9.21 0.47 37.74
C VAL A 39 -9.88 -0.69 38.46
N VAL A 40 -10.25 -1.76 37.75
CA VAL A 40 -10.89 -2.95 38.35
C VAL A 40 -9.95 -3.64 39.32
N ALA A 41 -8.69 -3.87 38.94
CA ALA A 41 -7.69 -4.45 39.83
C ALA A 41 -7.46 -3.56 41.06
N GLY A 42 -7.38 -2.24 40.88
CA GLY A 42 -7.28 -1.27 41.96
C GLY A 42 -8.46 -1.37 42.93
N MET A 43 -9.70 -1.45 42.42
CA MET A 43 -10.89 -1.64 43.25
C MET A 43 -10.85 -2.94 44.05
N ILE A 44 -10.47 -4.06 43.42
CA ILE A 44 -10.36 -5.37 44.08
C ILE A 44 -9.28 -5.35 45.17
N VAL A 45 -8.09 -4.82 44.86
CA VAL A 45 -6.98 -4.74 45.82
C VAL A 45 -7.30 -3.77 46.96
N THR A 46 -8.08 -2.71 46.70
CA THR A 46 -8.54 -1.77 47.75
C THR A 46 -9.44 -2.45 48.78
N ILE A 47 -10.26 -3.43 48.37
CA ILE A 47 -11.09 -4.21 49.30
C ILE A 47 -10.20 -5.06 50.25
N ILE A 48 -9.04 -5.53 49.77
CA ILE A 48 -8.15 -6.42 50.54
C ILE A 48 -7.16 -5.64 51.40
N VAL A 49 -6.56 -4.57 50.86
CA VAL A 49 -5.40 -3.88 51.44
C VAL A 49 -5.72 -2.43 51.84
N GLY A 50 -6.88 -1.89 51.45
CA GLY A 50 -7.28 -0.51 51.74
C GLY A 50 -6.63 0.53 50.82
N TRP A 51 -6.32 1.71 51.35
CA TRP A 51 -5.79 2.86 50.59
C TRP A 51 -4.53 2.58 49.73
N PRO A 52 -3.60 1.67 50.09
CA PRO A 52 -2.48 1.33 49.20
C PRO A 52 -2.94 0.69 47.89
N GLY A 53 -4.06 -0.06 47.88
CA GLY A 53 -4.65 -0.62 46.67
C GLY A 53 -5.12 0.45 45.69
N LEU A 54 -5.65 1.56 46.21
CA LEU A 54 -6.07 2.70 45.42
C LEU A 54 -4.88 3.43 44.79
N LEU A 55 -3.78 3.57 45.53
CA LEU A 55 -2.52 4.13 45.00
C LEU A 55 -1.89 3.25 43.92
N ILE A 56 -1.93 1.92 44.07
CA ILE A 56 -1.46 0.99 43.03
C ILE A 56 -2.32 1.12 41.76
N GLY A 57 -3.65 1.22 41.90
CA GLY A 57 -4.56 1.45 40.78
C GLY A 57 -4.28 2.78 40.05
N LEU A 58 -4.18 3.89 40.79
CA LEU A 58 -3.84 5.20 40.25
C LEU A 58 -2.45 5.23 39.60
N GLY A 59 -1.45 4.62 40.24
CA GLY A 59 -0.11 4.47 39.69
C GLY A 59 -0.11 3.67 38.39
N GLY A 60 -0.87 2.57 38.33
CA GLY A 60 -1.04 1.76 37.13
C GLY A 60 -1.70 2.52 35.97
N VAL A 61 -2.72 3.34 36.26
CA VAL A 61 -3.32 4.24 35.27
C VAL A 61 -2.30 5.28 34.80
N GLY A 62 -1.55 5.90 35.70
CA GLY A 62 -0.48 6.86 35.37
C GLY A 62 0.62 6.27 34.48
N VAL A 63 1.11 5.08 34.82
CA VAL A 63 2.09 4.33 34.01
C VAL A 63 1.51 3.98 32.64
N THR A 64 0.25 3.55 32.57
CA THR A 64 -0.43 3.26 31.31
C THR A 64 -0.52 4.49 30.44
N MET A 65 -0.89 5.65 31.00
CA MET A 65 -0.92 6.93 30.28
C MET A 65 0.46 7.28 29.71
N LEU A 66 1.52 7.13 30.50
CA LEU A 66 2.89 7.46 30.09
C LEU A 66 3.42 6.51 29.01
N VAL A 67 3.19 5.20 29.17
CA VAL A 67 3.64 4.16 28.23
C VAL A 67 2.87 4.19 26.92
N THR A 68 1.63 4.67 26.93
CA THR A 68 0.74 4.79 25.75
C THR A 68 0.60 6.21 25.20
N ALA A 69 1.32 7.19 25.76
CA ALA A 69 1.38 8.54 25.22
C ALA A 69 2.04 8.49 23.83
N LYS A 70 1.34 9.02 22.81
CA LYS A 70 1.88 9.14 21.46
C LYS A 70 3.00 10.20 21.50
N THR A 71 4.20 9.81 21.11
CA THR A 71 5.28 10.75 20.76
C THR A 71 5.48 10.75 19.26
N HIS A 72 6.29 11.66 18.72
CA HIS A 72 6.70 11.67 17.31
C HIS A 72 7.36 10.35 16.84
N ARG A 73 7.80 9.47 17.76
CA ARG A 73 8.34 8.12 17.47
C ARG A 73 7.41 6.98 17.88
N GLY A 74 6.11 7.26 17.97
CA GLY A 74 5.11 6.33 18.52
C GLY A 74 5.17 6.21 20.04
N THR A 75 4.52 5.20 20.59
CA THR A 75 4.46 4.94 22.03
C THR A 75 5.67 4.10 22.50
N ILE A 76 6.01 4.17 23.79
CA ILE A 76 7.07 3.32 24.38
C ILE A 76 6.70 1.83 24.19
N MET A 77 5.42 1.50 24.37
CA MET A 77 4.92 0.13 24.18
C MET A 77 5.10 -0.37 22.75
N GLU A 78 4.79 0.45 21.74
CA GLU A 78 4.98 0.09 20.34
C GLU A 78 6.46 -0.14 20.01
N ARG A 79 7.36 0.71 20.51
CA ARG A 79 8.80 0.52 20.33
C ARG A 79 9.30 -0.78 20.95
N SER A 80 8.84 -1.13 22.15
CA SER A 80 9.18 -2.40 22.80
C SER A 80 8.63 -3.60 22.02
N ARG A 81 7.38 -3.51 21.53
CA ARG A 81 6.77 -4.55 20.67
C ARG A 81 7.53 -4.73 19.36
N ARG A 82 7.92 -3.64 18.68
CA ARG A 82 8.76 -3.69 17.46
C ARG A 82 10.09 -4.40 17.74
N ARG A 83 10.78 -4.05 18.81
CA ARG A 83 12.05 -4.69 19.20
C ARG A 83 11.88 -6.17 19.56
N ARG A 84 10.82 -6.55 20.26
CA ARG A 84 10.53 -7.95 20.58
C ARG A 84 10.24 -8.77 19.31
N ARG A 85 9.44 -8.22 18.39
CA ARG A 85 9.19 -8.84 17.08
C ARG A 85 10.46 -8.99 16.25
N TRP A 86 11.30 -7.96 16.23
CA TRP A 86 12.60 -8.00 15.57
C TRP A 86 13.47 -9.13 16.12
N LYS A 87 13.62 -9.21 17.45
CA LYS A 87 14.36 -10.30 18.09
C LYS A 87 13.80 -11.69 17.74
N ALA A 88 12.47 -11.81 17.68
CA ALA A 88 11.82 -13.06 17.28
C ALA A 88 12.15 -13.45 15.83
N ARG A 89 12.08 -12.50 14.88
CA ARG A 89 12.45 -12.73 13.46
C ARG A 89 13.90 -13.17 13.31
N VAL A 90 14.83 -12.46 13.96
CA VAL A 90 16.26 -12.82 13.94
C VAL A 90 16.47 -14.21 14.53
N SER A 91 15.79 -14.53 15.64
CA SER A 91 15.91 -15.85 16.27
C SER A 91 15.37 -16.99 15.42
N SER A 92 14.36 -16.73 14.58
CA SER A 92 13.74 -17.70 13.68
C SER A 92 14.34 -17.71 12.27
N GLY A 93 15.39 -16.92 12.01
CA GLY A 93 16.01 -16.83 10.68
C GLY A 93 15.12 -16.20 9.58
N ALA A 94 13.97 -15.65 9.95
CA ALA A 94 13.01 -15.05 9.00
C ALA A 94 13.43 -13.63 8.58
N ASP A 95 14.62 -13.20 8.98
CA ASP A 95 15.23 -11.92 8.63
C ASP A 95 16.08 -11.99 7.35
N ALA A 96 16.30 -13.18 6.78
CA ALA A 96 17.00 -13.36 5.52
C ALA A 96 16.14 -14.07 4.48
N PHE A 97 16.38 -13.76 3.22
CA PHE A 97 15.76 -14.42 2.08
C PHE A 97 16.83 -14.82 1.06
N MET A 98 16.82 -16.10 0.72
CA MET A 98 17.62 -16.67 -0.36
C MET A 98 16.66 -17.35 -1.33
N PRO A 99 16.71 -17.02 -2.64
CA PRO A 99 15.90 -17.71 -3.63
C PRO A 99 16.16 -19.21 -3.59
N TYR A 100 15.08 -20.00 -3.62
CA TYR A 100 15.19 -21.46 -3.60
C TYR A 100 16.00 -21.98 -4.80
N ASP A 101 17.01 -22.79 -4.50
CA ASP A 101 17.79 -23.57 -5.46
C ASP A 101 17.95 -24.99 -4.92
N VAL A 102 17.72 -25.99 -5.77
CA VAL A 102 17.68 -27.40 -5.34
C VAL A 102 19.04 -27.86 -4.82
N ALA A 103 20.13 -27.49 -5.51
CA ALA A 103 21.47 -27.90 -5.10
C ALA A 103 21.90 -27.21 -3.81
N ALA A 104 21.60 -25.91 -3.66
CA ALA A 104 21.86 -25.18 -2.43
C ALA A 104 21.03 -25.71 -1.24
N TRP A 105 19.78 -26.10 -1.49
CA TRP A 105 18.90 -26.69 -0.49
C TRP A 105 19.46 -28.00 0.06
N ASP A 106 19.87 -28.93 -0.82
CA ASP A 106 20.42 -30.22 -0.40
C ASP A 106 21.71 -30.04 0.42
N GLN A 107 22.55 -29.08 0.05
CA GLN A 107 23.74 -28.72 0.82
C GLN A 107 23.40 -28.15 2.19
N ALA A 108 22.42 -27.24 2.27
CA ALA A 108 21.96 -26.67 3.53
C ALA A 108 21.36 -27.74 4.45
N GLU A 109 20.56 -28.67 3.91
CA GLU A 109 20.00 -29.79 4.66
C GLU A 109 21.09 -30.73 5.21
N GLN A 110 22.10 -31.05 4.40
CA GLN A 110 23.26 -31.82 4.85
C GLN A 110 24.04 -31.09 5.95
N ALA A 111 24.22 -29.76 5.83
CA ALA A 111 24.88 -28.95 6.85
C ALA A 111 24.12 -28.99 8.19
N VAL A 112 22.79 -28.92 8.17
CA VAL A 112 21.94 -29.06 9.37
C VAL A 112 22.12 -30.43 10.02
N ARG A 113 22.17 -31.50 9.21
CA ARG A 113 22.36 -32.88 9.70
C ARG A 113 23.77 -33.10 10.27
N ALA A 114 24.79 -32.47 9.68
CA ALA A 114 26.18 -32.61 10.08
C ALA A 114 26.59 -31.72 11.26
N ALA A 115 25.87 -30.62 11.49
CA ALA A 115 26.20 -29.62 12.51
C ALA A 115 26.24 -30.22 13.93
N LYS A 116 27.30 -29.87 14.68
CA LYS A 116 27.53 -30.34 16.05
C LYS A 116 27.42 -29.17 17.02
N GLY A 117 26.62 -29.35 18.07
CA GLY A 117 26.38 -28.29 19.06
C GLY A 117 25.23 -27.35 18.67
N ARG A 118 24.93 -26.42 19.58
CA ARG A 118 23.72 -25.58 19.51
C ARG A 118 23.86 -24.43 18.51
N THR A 119 25.04 -23.82 18.42
CA THR A 119 25.31 -22.65 17.56
C THR A 119 25.37 -23.03 16.10
N GLU A 120 26.17 -24.04 15.74
CA GLU A 120 26.28 -24.53 14.36
C GLU A 120 24.92 -25.01 13.82
N LYS A 121 24.15 -25.72 14.65
CA LYS A 121 22.78 -26.13 14.27
C LYS A 121 21.86 -24.94 14.03
N TRP A 122 21.97 -23.90 14.84
CA TRP A 122 21.16 -22.70 14.67
C TRP A 122 21.53 -21.94 13.39
N GLU A 123 22.82 -21.80 13.07
CA GLU A 123 23.29 -21.15 11.84
C GLU A 123 22.93 -21.94 10.58
N ALA A 124 23.11 -23.26 10.61
CA ALA A 124 22.71 -24.13 9.51
C ALA A 124 21.20 -24.10 9.30
N GLN A 125 20.40 -24.17 10.38
CA GLN A 125 18.95 -24.07 10.30
C GLN A 125 18.51 -22.71 9.76
N ARG A 126 19.14 -21.62 10.20
CA ARG A 126 18.85 -20.27 9.70
C ARG A 126 19.10 -20.13 8.19
N THR A 127 20.16 -20.76 7.69
CA THR A 127 20.45 -20.79 6.25
C THR A 127 19.37 -21.54 5.48
N LEU A 128 18.91 -22.67 6.02
CA LEU A 128 17.81 -23.44 5.43
C LEU A 128 16.48 -22.67 5.47
N ASP A 129 16.16 -22.03 6.59
CA ASP A 129 14.94 -21.23 6.78
C ASP A 129 14.90 -19.99 5.87
N ALA A 130 16.08 -19.44 5.52
CA ALA A 130 16.19 -18.33 4.58
C ALA A 130 15.85 -18.75 3.14
N MET A 131 16.08 -20.01 2.76
CA MET A 131 15.82 -20.52 1.41
C MET A 131 14.34 -20.71 1.15
N ARG A 132 13.75 -19.83 0.33
CA ARG A 132 12.31 -19.81 0.08
C ARG A 132 12.00 -19.54 -1.39
N ALA A 133 10.85 -20.03 -1.85
CA ALA A 133 10.43 -19.86 -3.24
C ALA A 133 10.08 -18.39 -3.55
N ASN A 134 9.43 -17.71 -2.60
CA ASN A 134 9.01 -16.32 -2.73
C ASN A 134 9.63 -15.47 -1.63
N PRO A 135 9.97 -14.20 -1.93
CA PRO A 135 10.45 -13.25 -0.93
C PRO A 135 9.34 -12.84 0.05
N ASP A 136 9.75 -12.33 1.22
CA ASP A 136 8.83 -11.73 2.20
C ASP A 136 7.91 -10.72 1.52
N GLY A 137 6.61 -10.86 1.72
CA GLY A 137 5.60 -9.98 1.10
C GLY A 137 4.96 -10.55 -0.17
N ALA A 138 5.62 -11.47 -0.87
CA ALA A 138 5.03 -12.29 -1.94
C ALA A 138 4.77 -13.75 -1.48
N ASP A 139 4.74 -14.00 -0.18
CA ASP A 139 4.48 -15.33 0.38
C ASP A 139 3.16 -15.92 -0.14
N GLY A 140 3.20 -17.15 -0.64
CA GLY A 140 2.03 -17.83 -1.22
C GLY A 140 1.62 -17.34 -2.61
N MET A 141 2.42 -16.50 -3.26
CA MET A 141 2.20 -16.08 -4.65
C MET A 141 2.63 -17.16 -5.65
N GLY A 142 1.85 -17.32 -6.70
CA GLY A 142 2.12 -18.14 -7.88
C GLY A 142 1.36 -17.61 -9.09
N TRP A 143 1.19 -18.46 -10.11
CA TRP A 143 0.54 -18.10 -11.36
C TRP A 143 -0.61 -19.05 -11.68
N LEU A 144 -1.79 -18.49 -11.97
CA LEU A 144 -2.88 -19.22 -12.63
C LEU A 144 -2.62 -19.29 -14.14
N GLU A 145 -2.04 -18.23 -14.70
CA GLU A 145 -1.69 -18.09 -16.12
C GLU A 145 -0.35 -17.35 -16.25
N CYS A 146 0.60 -17.93 -17.00
CA CYS A 146 1.92 -17.35 -17.24
C CYS A 146 2.43 -17.57 -18.67
N GLY A 147 1.54 -17.90 -19.61
CA GLY A 147 1.88 -18.09 -21.02
C GLY A 147 2.48 -16.84 -21.67
N ARG A 148 3.14 -17.04 -22.82
CA ARG A 148 3.66 -15.93 -23.63
C ARG A 148 2.52 -15.21 -24.34
N GLY A 149 2.56 -13.87 -24.36
CA GLY A 149 1.57 -13.05 -25.06
C GLY A 149 0.18 -13.01 -24.43
N VAL A 150 0.01 -13.56 -23.23
CA VAL A 150 -1.24 -13.53 -22.47
C VAL A 150 -1.06 -12.77 -21.15
N ALA A 151 -2.17 -12.32 -20.58
CA ALA A 151 -2.19 -11.65 -19.28
C ALA A 151 -1.64 -12.57 -18.18
N GLY A 152 -0.73 -12.05 -17.36
CA GLY A 152 -0.24 -12.75 -16.18
C GLY A 152 -1.29 -12.71 -15.08
N ILE A 153 -1.90 -13.85 -14.77
CA ILE A 153 -2.88 -13.95 -13.68
C ILE A 153 -2.16 -14.48 -12.45
N GLN A 154 -1.92 -13.59 -11.49
CA GLN A 154 -1.30 -13.94 -10.22
C GLN A 154 -2.30 -14.71 -9.38
N TRP A 155 -1.83 -15.74 -8.68
CA TRP A 155 -2.60 -16.45 -7.68
C TRP A 155 -1.92 -16.30 -6.33
N HIS A 156 -2.63 -15.74 -5.37
CA HIS A 156 -2.16 -15.55 -4.00
C HIS A 156 -2.93 -16.45 -3.04
N ALA A 157 -2.20 -17.21 -2.23
CA ALA A 157 -2.74 -17.99 -1.11
C ALA A 157 -1.95 -17.70 0.19
N PRO A 158 -2.02 -16.45 0.71
CA PRO A 158 -1.30 -16.09 1.93
C PRO A 158 -1.87 -16.82 3.15
N ILE A 159 -0.99 -17.21 4.07
CA ILE A 159 -1.37 -17.90 5.31
C ILE A 159 -2.24 -16.99 6.17
N GLY A 160 -3.40 -17.50 6.61
CA GLY A 160 -4.33 -16.76 7.48
C GLY A 160 -5.25 -15.77 6.78
N GLU A 161 -5.16 -15.66 5.45
CA GLU A 161 -6.00 -14.77 4.64
C GLU A 161 -6.73 -15.57 3.55
N ARG A 162 -7.79 -15.00 3.00
CA ARG A 162 -8.51 -15.60 1.86
C ARG A 162 -7.65 -15.47 0.60
N GLY A 163 -7.50 -16.56 -0.15
CA GLY A 163 -6.81 -16.55 -1.43
C GLY A 163 -7.49 -15.62 -2.44
N TYR A 164 -6.72 -15.07 -3.37
CA TYR A 164 -7.20 -14.12 -4.38
C TYR A 164 -6.40 -14.23 -5.67
N LEU A 165 -6.99 -13.74 -6.76
CA LEU A 165 -6.32 -13.52 -8.03
C LEU A 165 -6.04 -12.03 -8.21
N ALA A 166 -4.92 -11.71 -8.86
CA ALA A 166 -4.57 -10.33 -9.17
C ALA A 166 -4.04 -10.20 -10.60
N VAL A 167 -4.38 -9.10 -11.27
CA VAL A 167 -3.92 -8.76 -12.63
C VAL A 167 -3.45 -7.32 -12.64
N VAL A 168 -2.35 -7.07 -13.34
CA VAL A 168 -1.66 -5.77 -13.38
C VAL A 168 -1.81 -5.15 -14.76
N PHE A 169 -2.15 -3.88 -14.78
CA PHE A 169 -2.21 -3.04 -15.97
C PHE A 169 -1.12 -1.97 -15.85
N SER A 170 -0.29 -1.81 -16.87
CA SER A 170 0.53 -0.62 -17.03
C SER A 170 -0.34 0.48 -17.61
N VAL A 171 -0.20 1.70 -17.06
CA VAL A 171 -0.95 2.86 -17.52
C VAL A 171 -0.02 4.06 -17.68
N THR A 172 -0.31 4.94 -18.64
CA THR A 172 0.46 6.19 -18.77
C THR A 172 0.02 7.27 -17.78
N GLY A 173 -1.12 7.08 -17.11
CA GLY A 173 -1.72 8.08 -16.22
C GLY A 173 -2.65 9.05 -16.96
N GLN A 174 -3.41 9.81 -16.18
CA GLN A 174 -4.48 10.69 -16.70
C GLN A 174 -3.98 12.07 -17.16
N LEU A 175 -2.85 12.53 -16.64
CA LEU A 175 -2.32 13.87 -16.89
C LEU A 175 -0.98 13.77 -17.63
N ARG A 176 -0.83 14.52 -18.73
CA ARG A 176 0.41 14.64 -19.49
C ARG A 176 0.81 16.12 -19.54
N GLY A 177 1.44 16.58 -18.47
CA GLY A 177 1.88 17.97 -18.34
C GLY A 177 0.83 18.90 -17.75
N ILE A 178 0.89 20.18 -18.12
CA ILE A 178 0.00 21.22 -17.58
C ILE A 178 -1.37 21.09 -18.25
N GLU A 179 -2.36 20.74 -17.44
CA GLU A 179 -3.74 20.54 -17.89
C GLU A 179 -4.69 21.53 -17.22
N SER A 180 -5.81 21.82 -17.87
CA SER A 180 -6.84 22.68 -17.29
C SER A 180 -7.56 21.98 -16.12
N THR A 181 -8.05 22.76 -15.15
CA THR A 181 -8.80 22.24 -13.99
C THR A 181 -10.03 21.41 -14.38
N SER A 182 -10.66 21.71 -15.52
CA SER A 182 -11.82 20.95 -16.02
C SER A 182 -11.42 19.58 -16.59
N VAL A 183 -10.24 19.45 -17.19
CA VAL A 183 -9.68 18.16 -17.64
C VAL A 183 -9.34 17.31 -16.42
N MET A 184 -8.65 17.89 -15.44
CA MET A 184 -8.31 17.19 -14.19
C MET A 184 -9.54 16.72 -13.42
N THR A 185 -10.59 17.54 -13.38
CA THR A 185 -11.84 17.21 -12.71
C THR A 185 -12.53 16.03 -13.39
N ARG A 186 -12.66 16.06 -14.72
CA ARG A 186 -13.24 14.93 -15.49
C ARG A 186 -12.42 13.66 -15.35
N ALA A 187 -11.09 13.77 -15.31
CA ALA A 187 -10.21 12.63 -15.08
C ALA A 187 -10.47 12.00 -13.70
N ALA A 188 -10.51 12.80 -12.65
CA ALA A 188 -10.81 12.32 -11.30
C ALA A 188 -12.23 11.73 -11.17
N GLU A 189 -13.22 12.32 -11.84
CA GLU A 189 -14.58 11.76 -11.92
C GLU A 189 -14.60 10.41 -12.65
N GLY A 190 -13.86 10.27 -13.76
CA GLY A 190 -13.71 9.00 -14.47
C GLY A 190 -13.08 7.91 -13.62
N TRP A 191 -12.04 8.25 -12.85
CA TRP A 191 -11.44 7.32 -11.88
C TRP A 191 -12.43 6.94 -10.77
N GLY A 192 -13.15 7.92 -10.22
CA GLY A 192 -14.19 7.67 -9.22
C GLY A 192 -15.33 6.77 -9.74
N ALA A 193 -15.76 6.98 -10.99
CA ALA A 193 -16.77 6.16 -11.66
C ALA A 193 -16.28 4.72 -11.88
N PHE A 194 -15.02 4.55 -12.30
CA PHE A 194 -14.39 3.22 -12.41
C PHE A 194 -14.44 2.48 -11.07
N LEU A 195 -13.96 3.09 -9.98
CA LEU A 195 -14.00 2.46 -8.65
C LEU A 195 -15.42 2.17 -8.18
N ALA A 196 -16.35 3.12 -8.37
CA ALA A 196 -17.75 2.95 -7.98
C ALA A 196 -18.43 1.80 -8.72
N SER A 197 -18.16 1.63 -10.02
CA SER A 197 -18.70 0.53 -10.82
C SER A 197 -18.28 -0.86 -10.31
N ARG A 198 -17.16 -0.93 -9.58
CA ARG A 198 -16.60 -2.16 -9.01
C ARG A 198 -16.95 -2.38 -7.55
N ALA A 199 -17.39 -1.34 -6.86
CA ALA A 199 -17.89 -1.42 -5.49
C ALA A 199 -19.34 -1.95 -5.41
N VAL A 200 -19.93 -2.36 -6.53
CA VAL A 200 -21.29 -2.94 -6.59
C VAL A 200 -21.24 -4.38 -6.05
N PRO A 201 -22.17 -4.80 -5.16
CA PRO A 201 -22.12 -6.14 -4.55
C PRO A 201 -22.11 -7.33 -5.52
N SER A 202 -22.62 -7.16 -6.74
CA SER A 202 -22.63 -8.20 -7.78
C SER A 202 -21.31 -8.35 -8.53
N VAL A 203 -20.38 -7.41 -8.35
CA VAL A 203 -19.07 -7.44 -9.02
C VAL A 203 -18.07 -8.18 -8.14
N LEU A 204 -17.18 -8.95 -8.78
CA LEU A 204 -16.24 -9.83 -8.09
C LEU A 204 -14.97 -9.12 -7.59
N VAL A 205 -14.71 -7.90 -8.06
CA VAL A 205 -13.55 -7.08 -7.65
C VAL A 205 -13.74 -6.59 -6.21
N GLU A 206 -12.69 -6.70 -5.39
CA GLU A 206 -12.70 -6.25 -3.99
C GLU A 206 -11.76 -5.07 -3.76
N ASP A 207 -10.53 -5.15 -4.29
CA ASP A 207 -9.50 -4.14 -4.08
C ASP A 207 -8.89 -3.68 -5.40
N VAL A 208 -8.46 -2.42 -5.42
CA VAL A 208 -7.66 -1.82 -6.48
C VAL A 208 -6.41 -1.21 -5.86
N GLN A 209 -5.24 -1.63 -6.32
CA GLN A 209 -3.97 -1.03 -5.97
C GLN A 209 -3.55 -0.07 -7.09
N THR A 210 -3.20 1.15 -6.72
CA THR A 210 -2.44 2.06 -7.62
C THR A 210 -1.00 2.06 -7.15
N MET A 211 -0.05 1.88 -8.06
CA MET A 211 1.37 1.86 -7.76
C MET A 211 2.10 2.73 -8.77
N THR A 212 2.87 3.69 -8.28
CA THR A 212 3.73 4.54 -9.10
C THR A 212 5.16 4.36 -8.66
N ARG A 213 6.01 3.91 -9.58
CA ARG A 213 7.45 3.89 -9.43
C ARG A 213 8.02 5.19 -9.98
N VAL A 214 8.79 5.89 -9.15
CA VAL A 214 9.43 7.16 -9.49
C VAL A 214 10.94 6.92 -9.54
N LEU A 215 11.54 7.20 -10.69
CA LEU A 215 12.93 6.91 -11.02
C LEU A 215 13.62 8.19 -11.49
N PRO A 216 14.95 8.32 -11.30
CA PRO A 216 15.73 9.30 -12.06
C PRO A 216 15.46 9.16 -13.56
N ALA A 217 15.50 10.28 -14.28
CA ALA A 217 15.40 10.26 -15.73
C ALA A 217 16.55 9.43 -16.31
N ASP A 218 16.18 8.43 -17.12
CA ASP A 218 17.12 7.66 -17.91
C ASP A 218 17.26 8.32 -19.29
N THR A 219 18.40 8.97 -19.53
CA THR A 219 18.71 9.64 -20.80
C THR A 219 19.35 8.68 -21.80
N ALA A 220 19.66 7.43 -21.45
CA ALA A 220 20.47 6.52 -22.27
C ALA A 220 19.86 6.26 -23.66
N LEU A 221 18.54 6.10 -23.77
CA LEU A 221 17.87 5.94 -25.06
C LEU A 221 17.92 7.20 -25.92
N GLN A 222 17.84 8.38 -25.29
CA GLN A 222 17.92 9.65 -25.99
C GLN A 222 19.36 9.92 -26.44
N GLU A 223 20.34 9.64 -25.59
CA GLU A 223 21.77 9.67 -25.92
C GLU A 223 22.09 8.71 -27.06
N PHE A 224 21.61 7.46 -27.00
CA PHE A 224 21.78 6.50 -28.09
C PHE A 224 21.13 6.99 -29.39
N TRP A 225 19.93 7.53 -29.35
CA TRP A 225 19.28 8.10 -30.53
C TRP A 225 20.10 9.24 -31.12
N VAL A 226 20.62 10.14 -30.29
CA VAL A 226 21.48 11.26 -30.71
C VAL A 226 22.73 10.74 -31.37
N LEU A 227 23.44 9.80 -30.74
CA LEU A 227 24.67 9.22 -31.29
C LEU A 227 24.45 8.56 -32.66
N ASN A 228 23.27 7.98 -32.91
CA ASN A 228 22.95 7.33 -34.18
C ASN A 228 22.28 8.24 -35.21
N SER A 229 21.81 9.42 -34.81
CA SER A 229 21.06 10.36 -35.67
C SER A 229 21.79 11.68 -35.86
N LEU A 230 22.99 11.84 -35.30
CA LEU A 230 23.80 13.02 -35.45
C LEU A 230 24.32 13.13 -36.89
N ASP A 231 24.10 14.28 -37.52
CA ASP A 231 24.75 14.60 -38.79
C ASP A 231 26.27 14.77 -38.57
N SER A 232 27.08 14.18 -39.44
CA SER A 232 28.54 14.30 -39.38
C SER A 232 29.03 15.74 -39.57
N ASP A 233 28.22 16.59 -40.22
CA ASP A 233 28.53 17.99 -40.47
C ASP A 233 27.97 18.94 -39.40
N ALA A 234 27.38 18.39 -38.32
CA ALA A 234 26.82 19.19 -37.23
C ALA A 234 27.90 20.06 -36.56
N PRO A 235 27.69 21.38 -36.40
CA PRO A 235 28.64 22.25 -35.72
C PRO A 235 28.89 21.79 -34.27
N ALA A 236 30.15 21.79 -33.85
CA ALA A 236 30.54 21.34 -32.51
C ALA A 236 29.82 22.09 -31.37
N ASP A 237 29.49 23.37 -31.58
CA ASP A 237 28.76 24.18 -30.61
C ASP A 237 27.29 23.74 -30.46
N ALA A 238 26.67 23.26 -31.54
CA ALA A 238 25.31 22.74 -31.49
C ALA A 238 25.26 21.39 -30.74
N ILE A 239 26.28 20.54 -30.94
CA ILE A 239 26.43 19.28 -30.20
C ILE A 239 26.56 19.57 -28.70
N LYS A 240 27.49 20.45 -28.32
CA LYS A 240 27.70 20.85 -26.91
C LYS A 240 26.44 21.47 -26.29
N SER A 241 25.75 22.34 -27.02
CA SER A 241 24.52 22.95 -26.55
C SER A 241 23.43 21.89 -26.30
N TYR A 242 23.33 20.88 -27.17
CA TYR A 242 22.37 19.81 -27.00
C TYR A 242 22.75 18.85 -25.85
N GLU A 243 24.04 18.52 -25.69
CA GLU A 243 24.55 17.78 -24.53
C GLU A 243 24.25 18.52 -23.21
N GLU A 244 24.40 19.85 -23.20
CA GLU A 244 24.03 20.67 -22.05
C GLU A 244 22.53 20.61 -21.76
N VAL A 245 21.68 20.63 -22.80
CA VAL A 245 20.23 20.42 -22.64
C VAL A 245 19.94 19.03 -22.07
N LEU A 246 20.58 17.97 -22.56
CA LEU A 246 20.40 16.62 -22.01
C LEU A 246 20.77 16.57 -20.53
N ARG A 247 21.91 17.16 -20.15
CA ARG A 247 22.34 17.24 -18.75
C ARG A 247 21.35 18.00 -17.89
N LEU A 248 20.95 19.21 -18.32
CA LEU A 248 19.99 20.05 -17.59
C LEU A 248 18.59 19.43 -17.51
N THR A 249 18.19 18.66 -18.52
CA THR A 249 16.90 17.98 -18.53
C THR A 249 16.92 16.69 -17.70
N GLY A 250 18.09 16.05 -17.55
CA GLY A 250 18.28 14.89 -16.68
C GLY A 250 18.42 15.25 -15.20
N ASP A 251 19.11 16.35 -14.90
CA ASP A 251 19.40 16.79 -13.53
C ASP A 251 18.11 17.09 -12.75
N GLY A 252 17.79 16.24 -11.77
CA GLY A 252 16.62 16.38 -10.90
C GLY A 252 15.27 16.00 -11.54
N ALA A 253 15.27 15.56 -12.80
CA ALA A 253 14.09 15.02 -13.44
C ALA A 253 13.78 13.61 -12.94
N MET A 254 12.53 13.41 -12.52
CA MET A 254 12.05 12.10 -12.09
C MET A 254 10.94 11.63 -13.04
N VAL A 255 11.12 10.42 -13.57
CA VAL A 255 10.16 9.75 -14.46
C VAL A 255 9.25 8.84 -13.64
N GLN A 256 7.97 8.83 -13.99
CA GLN A 256 6.93 8.07 -13.32
C GLN A 256 6.49 6.88 -14.18
N ARG A 257 6.39 5.70 -13.58
CA ARG A 257 5.80 4.50 -14.18
C ARG A 257 4.61 4.08 -13.33
N HIS A 258 3.41 4.05 -13.94
CA HIS A 258 2.18 3.77 -13.23
C HIS A 258 1.65 2.37 -13.53
N TYR A 259 1.16 1.71 -12.49
CA TYR A 259 0.58 0.39 -12.54
C TYR A 259 -0.69 0.37 -11.72
N ILE A 260 -1.69 -0.37 -12.21
CA ILE A 260 -2.94 -0.63 -11.51
C ILE A 260 -3.08 -2.12 -11.35
N THR A 261 -3.16 -2.60 -10.11
CA THR A 261 -3.47 -4.00 -9.81
C THR A 261 -4.92 -4.11 -9.40
N VAL A 262 -5.68 -4.97 -10.06
CA VAL A 262 -7.06 -5.29 -9.66
C VAL A 262 -7.06 -6.65 -8.98
N LYS A 263 -7.77 -6.78 -7.86
CA LYS A 263 -7.82 -7.99 -7.03
C LYS A 263 -9.22 -8.58 -6.98
N TRP A 264 -9.29 -9.89 -7.22
CA TRP A 264 -10.49 -10.72 -7.15
C TRP A 264 -10.34 -11.78 -6.06
N PRO A 265 -11.05 -11.67 -4.93
CA PRO A 265 -11.05 -12.72 -3.93
C PRO A 265 -11.64 -14.03 -4.46
N LEU A 266 -11.07 -15.15 -4.03
CA LEU A 266 -11.64 -16.48 -4.26
C LEU A 266 -12.80 -16.74 -3.28
N SER A 267 -13.90 -15.99 -3.46
CA SER A 267 -15.14 -16.10 -2.70
C SER A 267 -16.06 -17.21 -3.23
N PRO A 268 -17.10 -17.63 -2.48
CA PRO A 268 -18.14 -18.50 -3.00
C PRO A 268 -18.77 -17.98 -4.30
N SER A 269 -19.03 -16.68 -4.40
CA SER A 269 -19.56 -16.05 -5.62
C SER A 269 -18.61 -16.14 -6.81
N PHE A 270 -17.29 -16.04 -6.57
CA PHE A 270 -16.28 -16.26 -7.61
C PHE A 270 -16.34 -17.71 -8.11
N TYR A 271 -16.39 -18.69 -7.20
CA TYR A 271 -16.46 -20.10 -7.60
C TYR A 271 -17.74 -20.44 -8.37
N ASP A 272 -18.89 -19.90 -7.94
CA ASP A 272 -20.17 -20.10 -8.63
C ASP A 272 -20.17 -19.47 -10.03
N ALA A 273 -19.59 -18.28 -10.18
CA ALA A 273 -19.42 -17.65 -11.49
C ALA A 273 -18.45 -18.45 -12.39
N ALA A 274 -17.33 -18.93 -11.84
CA ALA A 274 -16.29 -19.61 -12.60
C ALA A 274 -16.73 -20.97 -13.15
N ARG A 275 -17.64 -21.68 -12.47
CA ARG A 275 -18.19 -22.97 -12.92
C ARG A 275 -18.83 -22.92 -14.30
N LYS A 276 -19.31 -21.76 -14.72
CA LYS A 276 -19.98 -21.56 -16.03
C LYS A 276 -19.01 -21.57 -17.20
N TYR A 277 -17.73 -21.33 -16.93
CA TYR A 277 -16.69 -21.23 -17.95
C TYR A 277 -15.88 -22.53 -18.09
N GLY A 278 -16.13 -23.53 -17.24
CA GLY A 278 -15.45 -24.83 -17.28
C GLY A 278 -15.16 -25.40 -15.89
N GLU A 279 -14.52 -26.56 -15.88
CA GLU A 279 -14.14 -27.24 -14.64
C GLU A 279 -12.83 -26.69 -14.05
N GLY A 280 -12.75 -26.69 -12.72
CA GLY A 280 -11.54 -26.36 -11.98
C GLY A 280 -10.89 -25.02 -12.39
N ARG A 281 -9.58 -25.06 -12.64
CA ARG A 281 -8.78 -23.86 -12.98
C ARG A 281 -9.05 -23.33 -14.38
N ASP A 282 -9.53 -24.17 -15.30
CA ASP A 282 -9.84 -23.72 -16.66
C ASP A 282 -11.06 -22.80 -16.65
N GLY A 283 -12.06 -23.11 -15.81
CA GLY A 283 -13.19 -22.20 -15.55
C GLY A 283 -12.74 -20.87 -14.95
N TRP A 284 -11.75 -20.88 -14.05
CA TRP A 284 -11.21 -19.63 -13.48
C TRP A 284 -10.54 -18.78 -14.55
N ARG A 285 -9.73 -19.37 -15.44
CA ARG A 285 -9.10 -18.64 -16.55
C ARG A 285 -10.13 -18.09 -17.53
N GLY A 286 -11.20 -18.84 -17.80
CA GLY A 286 -12.31 -18.41 -18.65
C GLY A 286 -13.02 -17.18 -18.09
N LEU A 287 -13.44 -17.23 -16.82
CA LEU A 287 -14.05 -16.10 -16.10
C LEU A 287 -13.10 -14.88 -16.08
N MET A 288 -11.84 -15.12 -15.73
CA MET A 288 -10.85 -14.04 -15.62
C MET A 288 -10.61 -13.33 -16.95
N ARG A 289 -10.74 -14.00 -18.09
CA ARG A 289 -10.64 -13.34 -19.40
C ARG A 289 -11.69 -12.24 -19.58
N GLU A 290 -12.93 -12.50 -19.15
CA GLU A 290 -14.02 -11.52 -19.19
C GLU A 290 -13.81 -10.40 -18.16
N GLU A 291 -13.42 -10.75 -16.94
CA GLU A 291 -13.13 -9.78 -15.87
C GLU A 291 -11.98 -8.83 -16.25
N ILE A 292 -10.92 -9.36 -16.87
CA ILE A 292 -9.77 -8.57 -17.36
C ILE A 292 -10.20 -7.64 -18.49
N ALA A 293 -10.97 -8.13 -19.47
CA ALA A 293 -11.47 -7.29 -20.56
C ALA A 293 -12.40 -6.18 -20.04
N SER A 294 -13.22 -6.50 -19.05
CA SER A 294 -14.07 -5.55 -18.35
C SER A 294 -13.24 -4.48 -17.62
N ALA A 295 -12.22 -4.88 -16.87
CA ALA A 295 -11.33 -3.95 -16.16
C ALA A 295 -10.55 -3.05 -17.13
N HIS A 296 -10.03 -3.61 -18.23
CA HIS A 296 -9.34 -2.88 -19.30
C HIS A 296 -10.23 -1.77 -19.90
N ARG A 297 -11.48 -2.09 -20.27
CA ARG A 297 -12.44 -1.10 -20.76
C ARG A 297 -12.71 -0.02 -19.71
N GLY A 298 -12.95 -0.40 -18.47
CA GLY A 298 -13.19 0.57 -17.38
C GLY A 298 -12.02 1.52 -17.14
N LEU A 299 -10.78 1.03 -17.21
CA LEU A 299 -9.58 1.87 -17.10
C LEU A 299 -9.41 2.81 -18.30
N THR A 300 -9.77 2.34 -19.50
CA THR A 300 -9.77 3.16 -20.72
C THR A 300 -10.83 4.26 -20.65
N GLU A 301 -12.04 3.93 -20.22
CA GLU A 301 -13.14 4.89 -19.98
C GLU A 301 -12.80 5.90 -18.89
N ALA A 302 -12.07 5.48 -17.86
CA ALA A 302 -11.50 6.35 -16.83
C ALA A 302 -10.34 7.23 -17.33
N ARG A 303 -9.99 7.16 -18.62
CA ARG A 303 -8.95 7.96 -19.26
C ARG A 303 -7.57 7.80 -18.61
N MET A 304 -7.20 6.58 -18.22
CA MET A 304 -5.85 6.28 -17.70
C MET A 304 -4.75 6.32 -18.78
N GLY A 305 -5.07 6.81 -19.97
CA GLY A 305 -4.18 6.90 -21.12
C GLY A 305 -4.05 5.57 -21.85
N GLN A 306 -2.83 5.17 -22.21
CA GLN A 306 -2.60 3.84 -22.76
C GLN A 306 -2.66 2.81 -21.64
N VAL A 307 -3.46 1.75 -21.82
CA VAL A 307 -3.70 0.70 -20.82
C VAL A 307 -3.29 -0.63 -21.41
N ASP A 308 -2.24 -1.24 -20.85
CA ASP A 308 -1.70 -2.52 -21.31
C ASP A 308 -1.71 -3.55 -20.18
N VAL A 309 -2.23 -4.75 -20.45
CA VAL A 309 -2.25 -5.83 -19.46
C VAL A 309 -0.88 -6.50 -19.44
N LEU A 310 -0.25 -6.59 -18.27
CA LEU A 310 1.08 -7.17 -18.15
C LEU A 310 1.04 -8.70 -18.15
N SER A 311 2.01 -9.30 -18.84
CA SER A 311 2.32 -10.73 -18.76
C SER A 311 3.04 -11.07 -17.46
N ALA A 312 3.08 -12.36 -17.11
CA ALA A 312 3.76 -12.82 -15.90
C ALA A 312 5.26 -12.45 -15.84
N ARG A 313 5.95 -12.45 -17.00
CA ARG A 313 7.36 -12.02 -17.09
C ARG A 313 7.52 -10.53 -16.85
N GLN A 314 6.62 -9.70 -17.39
CA GLN A 314 6.66 -8.25 -17.18
C GLN A 314 6.39 -7.90 -15.71
N ILE A 315 5.42 -8.55 -15.08
CA ILE A 315 5.15 -8.37 -13.64
C ILE A 315 6.37 -8.77 -12.81
N ALA A 316 6.97 -9.92 -13.10
CA ALA A 316 8.18 -10.37 -12.43
C ALA A 316 9.36 -9.40 -12.66
N ALA A 317 9.52 -8.85 -13.86
CA ALA A 317 10.53 -7.83 -14.15
C ALA A 317 10.34 -6.57 -13.28
N VAL A 318 9.10 -6.08 -13.17
CA VAL A 318 8.78 -4.95 -12.29
C VAL A 318 9.10 -5.27 -10.83
N MET A 319 8.73 -6.46 -10.34
CA MET A 319 9.06 -6.88 -8.96
C MET A 319 10.56 -6.98 -8.71
N LEU A 320 11.32 -7.52 -9.66
CA LEU A 320 12.78 -7.62 -9.57
C LEU A 320 13.44 -6.23 -9.63
N HIS A 321 12.93 -5.32 -10.48
CA HIS A 321 13.39 -3.93 -10.52
C HIS A 321 13.10 -3.17 -9.21
N GLN A 322 11.98 -3.45 -8.56
CA GLN A 322 11.69 -2.83 -7.26
C GLN A 322 12.64 -3.28 -6.15
N GLN A 323 13.16 -4.52 -6.24
CA GLN A 323 14.19 -5.05 -5.34
C GLN A 323 15.60 -4.60 -5.74
N ASN A 324 15.92 -4.59 -7.03
CA ASN A 324 17.19 -4.12 -7.56
C ASN A 324 16.97 -3.05 -8.63
N PRO A 325 16.94 -1.76 -8.25
CA PRO A 325 16.74 -0.65 -9.17
C PRO A 325 17.78 -0.52 -10.29
N SER A 326 18.96 -1.15 -10.17
CA SER A 326 19.97 -1.19 -11.27
C SER A 326 19.47 -1.98 -12.48
N ARG A 327 18.54 -2.92 -12.28
CA ARG A 327 17.92 -3.66 -13.38
C ARG A 327 16.93 -2.76 -14.12
N PRO A 328 16.96 -2.60 -15.44
CA PRO A 328 15.94 -1.83 -16.14
C PRO A 328 14.53 -2.43 -15.96
N ILE A 329 13.54 -1.57 -15.71
CA ILE A 329 12.18 -2.01 -15.33
C ILE A 329 11.46 -2.84 -16.40
N ASP A 330 11.76 -2.56 -17.68
CA ASP A 330 11.17 -3.22 -18.84
C ASP A 330 12.01 -4.41 -19.35
N TYR A 331 13.13 -4.74 -18.70
CA TYR A 331 14.00 -5.83 -19.10
C TYR A 331 13.38 -7.18 -18.69
N VAL A 332 12.90 -7.95 -19.67
CA VAL A 332 12.17 -9.22 -19.48
C VAL A 332 12.89 -10.46 -20.02
N ALA A 333 14.02 -10.29 -20.71
CA ALA A 333 14.64 -11.35 -21.52
C ALA A 333 15.14 -12.55 -20.68
N ASP A 334 15.75 -12.27 -19.53
CA ASP A 334 16.31 -13.22 -18.55
C ASP A 334 15.34 -13.54 -17.39
N VAL A 335 14.11 -13.02 -17.43
CA VAL A 335 13.15 -13.18 -16.32
C VAL A 335 12.42 -14.52 -16.40
N HIS A 336 12.55 -15.30 -15.33
CA HIS A 336 11.72 -16.48 -15.10
C HIS A 336 10.55 -16.13 -14.16
N PRO A 337 9.27 -16.26 -14.58
CA PRO A 337 8.11 -15.85 -13.78
C PRO A 337 8.00 -16.51 -12.39
N ALA A 338 8.54 -17.71 -12.22
CA ALA A 338 8.54 -18.41 -10.93
C ALA A 338 9.68 -17.98 -9.98
N ARG A 339 10.61 -17.12 -10.41
CA ARG A 339 11.74 -16.64 -9.60
C ARG A 339 11.56 -15.15 -9.35
N LEU A 340 10.80 -14.83 -8.30
CA LEU A 340 10.31 -13.47 -8.02
C LEU A 340 11.18 -12.68 -7.04
N GLY A 341 12.17 -13.32 -6.41
CA GLY A 341 12.98 -12.72 -5.36
C GLY A 341 14.47 -12.61 -5.72
N VAL A 342 15.10 -11.56 -5.23
CA VAL A 342 16.55 -11.38 -5.18
C VAL A 342 17.02 -11.68 -3.76
N ARG A 343 18.24 -12.18 -3.57
CA ARG A 343 18.81 -12.41 -2.24
C ARG A 343 18.74 -11.13 -1.40
N SER A 344 18.28 -11.24 -0.15
CA SER A 344 18.16 -10.10 0.73
C SER A 344 18.25 -10.46 2.20
N HIS A 345 18.48 -9.45 3.04
CA HIS A 345 18.42 -9.55 4.48
C HIS A 345 17.81 -8.27 5.07
N ASP A 346 17.14 -8.39 6.20
CA ASP A 346 16.63 -7.24 6.95
C ASP A 346 17.69 -6.75 7.95
N GLU A 347 17.75 -5.44 8.12
CA GLU A 347 18.24 -4.80 9.33
C GLU A 347 17.07 -4.16 10.08
N PHE A 348 17.28 -3.79 11.34
CA PHE A 348 16.29 -2.98 12.03
C PHE A 348 16.14 -1.62 11.31
N SER A 349 14.95 -1.36 10.75
CA SER A 349 14.63 -0.18 9.91
C SER A 349 15.19 -0.18 8.48
N ALA A 350 15.67 -1.30 7.95
CA ALA A 350 16.03 -1.40 6.54
C ALA A 350 15.83 -2.82 5.98
N HIS A 351 15.55 -2.92 4.69
CA HIS A 351 15.61 -4.15 3.92
C HIS A 351 16.73 -4.00 2.88
N VAL A 352 17.72 -4.89 2.92
CA VAL A 352 18.94 -4.81 2.10
C VAL A 352 18.90 -5.92 1.05
N VAL A 353 18.96 -5.54 -0.22
CA VAL A 353 18.95 -6.47 -1.35
C VAL A 353 20.35 -6.54 -1.95
N GLU A 354 20.84 -7.77 -2.09
CA GLU A 354 22.12 -8.11 -2.69
C GLU A 354 21.88 -8.70 -4.09
N GLY A 355 22.08 -7.89 -5.12
CA GLY A 355 21.82 -8.24 -6.50
C GLY A 355 23.05 -8.16 -7.40
N ILE A 356 22.82 -8.42 -8.68
CA ILE A 356 23.79 -8.19 -9.75
C ILE A 356 23.13 -7.24 -10.75
N ASP A 357 23.86 -6.25 -11.23
CA ASP A 357 23.42 -5.42 -12.34
C ASP A 357 23.46 -6.27 -13.63
N PRO A 358 22.33 -6.50 -14.30
CA PRO A 358 22.29 -7.36 -15.49
C PRO A 358 23.01 -6.76 -16.69
N LEU A 359 23.29 -5.45 -16.72
CA LEU A 359 23.98 -4.77 -17.81
C LEU A 359 25.50 -4.80 -17.62
N THR A 360 25.99 -4.60 -16.40
CA THR A 360 27.43 -4.53 -16.11
C THR A 360 28.00 -5.83 -15.55
N GLY A 361 27.16 -6.68 -14.96
CA GLY A 361 27.57 -7.89 -14.24
C GLY A 361 28.14 -7.62 -12.84
N GLU A 362 28.17 -6.37 -12.39
CA GLU A 362 28.73 -5.99 -11.10
C GLU A 362 27.76 -6.31 -9.96
N ALA A 363 28.33 -6.66 -8.80
CA ALA A 363 27.55 -6.83 -7.57
C ALA A 363 27.01 -5.47 -7.12
N VAL A 364 25.73 -5.44 -6.76
CA VAL A 364 25.04 -4.22 -6.34
C VAL A 364 24.29 -4.46 -5.04
N GLU A 365 24.37 -3.48 -4.15
CA GLU A 365 23.59 -3.45 -2.93
C GLU A 365 22.58 -2.30 -2.98
N TRP A 366 21.37 -2.57 -2.51
CA TRP A 366 20.30 -1.59 -2.42
C TRP A 366 19.62 -1.65 -1.05
N TRP A 367 19.49 -0.48 -0.46
CA TRP A 367 18.89 -0.25 0.85
C TRP A 367 17.50 0.30 0.68
N HIS A 368 16.51 -0.40 1.24
CA HIS A 368 15.11 -0.05 1.17
C HIS A 368 14.52 0.23 2.55
N ARG A 369 13.53 1.11 2.58
CA ARG A 369 12.71 1.35 3.77
C ARG A 369 11.29 1.70 3.39
N THR A 370 10.32 1.14 4.10
CA THR A 370 8.91 1.25 3.77
C THR A 370 8.14 1.94 4.89
N ALA A 371 7.46 3.02 4.53
CA ALA A 371 6.51 3.72 5.38
C ALA A 371 5.08 3.32 5.02
N LYS A 372 4.24 3.17 6.04
CA LYS A 372 2.79 3.04 5.92
C LYS A 372 2.12 4.39 6.20
N ILE A 373 1.17 4.76 5.35
CA ILE A 373 0.34 5.96 5.45
C ILE A 373 -1.09 5.51 5.72
N THR A 374 -1.61 5.86 6.88
CA THR A 374 -2.97 5.55 7.30
C THR A 374 -3.78 6.83 7.46
N ALA A 375 -5.11 6.73 7.37
CA ALA A 375 -5.97 7.90 7.47
C ALA A 375 -5.98 8.57 8.88
N ASP A 376 -5.39 7.95 9.91
CA ASP A 376 -5.20 8.53 11.25
C ASP A 376 -3.90 9.33 11.36
N ALA A 377 -2.99 9.16 10.41
CA ALA A 377 -1.79 9.99 10.26
C ALA A 377 -2.04 11.22 9.37
N LEU A 378 -3.24 11.34 8.78
CA LEU A 378 -3.59 12.43 7.88
C LEU A 378 -4.40 13.50 8.62
N ALA A 379 -3.89 14.73 8.60
CA ALA A 379 -4.64 15.88 9.11
C ALA A 379 -5.94 16.06 8.33
N THR A 380 -7.04 16.35 9.02
CA THR A 380 -8.35 16.54 8.38
C THR A 380 -8.36 17.87 7.66
N ALA A 381 -8.26 17.85 6.33
CA ALA A 381 -8.13 19.06 5.54
C ALA A 381 -8.72 18.94 4.12
N PRO A 382 -9.11 20.07 3.50
CA PRO A 382 -9.44 20.11 2.09
C PRO A 382 -8.23 19.72 1.23
N ARG A 383 -8.42 18.80 0.30
CA ARG A 383 -7.42 18.29 -0.65
C ARG A 383 -7.96 18.34 -2.08
N THR A 384 -7.06 18.60 -3.02
CA THR A 384 -7.34 18.57 -4.46
C THR A 384 -6.93 17.22 -5.05
N GLN A 385 -7.21 17.01 -6.34
CA GLN A 385 -6.83 15.78 -7.03
C GLN A 385 -5.31 15.62 -7.21
N LEU A 386 -4.54 16.70 -6.99
CA LEU A 386 -3.08 16.72 -7.04
C LEU A 386 -2.42 16.49 -5.67
N TRP A 387 -3.18 16.06 -4.66
CA TRP A 387 -2.66 15.90 -3.29
C TRP A 387 -1.37 15.06 -3.22
N ALA A 388 -1.27 13.99 -4.01
CA ALA A 388 -0.09 13.13 -4.01
C ALA A 388 1.06 13.63 -4.92
N LEU A 389 0.89 14.77 -5.62
CA LEU A 389 1.84 15.22 -6.66
C LEU A 389 3.24 15.46 -6.11
N ASP A 390 3.36 16.04 -4.91
CA ASP A 390 4.66 16.30 -4.27
C ASP A 390 5.45 15.01 -3.98
N LEU A 391 4.75 13.89 -3.78
CA LEU A 391 5.38 12.57 -3.70
C LEU A 391 5.79 12.01 -5.06
N LEU A 392 5.33 12.57 -6.17
CA LEU A 392 5.60 12.04 -7.52
C LEU A 392 6.62 12.87 -8.30
N ILE A 393 6.84 14.13 -7.93
CA ILE A 393 7.78 15.04 -8.61
C ILE A 393 9.15 15.11 -7.90
N GLY A 394 10.18 15.48 -8.66
CA GLY A 394 11.58 15.51 -8.21
C GLY A 394 12.04 16.76 -7.47
N ARG A 395 11.14 17.69 -7.09
CA ARG A 395 11.55 18.99 -6.52
C ARG A 395 12.22 18.82 -5.16
N ASP A 396 11.47 18.24 -4.22
CA ASP A 396 11.92 18.06 -2.84
C ASP A 396 12.34 16.63 -2.55
N VAL A 397 12.19 15.71 -3.53
CA VAL A 397 12.43 14.27 -3.35
C VAL A 397 13.14 13.71 -4.58
N GLN A 398 14.47 13.56 -4.50
CA GLN A 398 15.33 13.15 -5.63
C GLN A 398 15.83 11.70 -5.57
N PHE A 399 15.28 10.89 -4.68
CA PHE A 399 15.61 9.46 -4.59
C PHE A 399 14.52 8.58 -5.21
N ILE A 400 14.92 7.36 -5.56
CA ILE A 400 14.05 6.32 -6.08
C ILE A 400 13.00 5.97 -5.03
N ARG A 401 11.74 5.89 -5.46
CA ARG A 401 10.63 5.55 -4.58
C ARG A 401 9.48 4.88 -5.31
N SER A 402 8.78 4.00 -4.60
CA SER A 402 7.52 3.41 -5.02
C SER A 402 6.42 3.94 -4.11
N VAL A 403 5.41 4.59 -4.67
CA VAL A 403 4.22 5.06 -3.95
C VAL A 403 3.06 4.16 -4.33
N SER A 404 2.44 3.49 -3.36
CA SER A 404 1.34 2.57 -3.58
C SER A 404 0.14 2.89 -2.68
N PHE A 405 -1.05 3.02 -3.26
CA PHE A 405 -2.30 3.08 -2.50
C PHE A 405 -3.14 1.84 -2.77
N HIS A 406 -3.52 1.15 -1.70
CA HIS A 406 -4.46 0.04 -1.74
C HIS A 406 -5.83 0.55 -1.37
N ILE A 407 -6.79 0.37 -2.28
CA ILE A 407 -8.16 0.89 -2.15
C ILE A 407 -9.10 -0.31 -2.05
N HIS A 408 -9.67 -0.51 -0.88
CA HIS A 408 -10.73 -1.48 -0.64
C HIS A 408 -12.09 -0.86 -0.94
N LEU A 409 -12.84 -1.50 -1.83
CA LEU A 409 -14.11 -1.00 -2.31
C LEU A 409 -15.24 -1.37 -1.35
N VAL A 410 -15.95 -0.37 -0.83
CA VAL A 410 -17.05 -0.57 0.13
C VAL A 410 -18.38 -0.28 -0.56
N PRO A 411 -19.31 -1.26 -0.61
CA PRO A 411 -20.62 -1.04 -1.20
C PRO A 411 -21.39 0.14 -0.60
N ALA A 412 -22.17 0.83 -1.42
CA ALA A 412 -22.86 2.06 -1.03
C ALA A 412 -23.76 1.90 0.20
N GLY A 413 -24.43 0.74 0.36
CA GLY A 413 -25.26 0.47 1.55
C GLY A 413 -24.46 0.45 2.85
N GLU A 414 -23.30 -0.24 2.83
CA GLU A 414 -22.40 -0.33 3.99
C GLU A 414 -21.74 1.03 4.29
N ALA A 415 -21.31 1.73 3.24
CA ALA A 415 -20.72 3.06 3.35
C ALA A 415 -21.71 4.08 3.96
N LYS A 416 -22.99 4.05 3.57
CA LYS A 416 -24.03 4.92 4.14
C LYS A 416 -24.25 4.64 5.63
N ALA A 417 -24.32 3.37 6.01
CA ALA A 417 -24.49 2.98 7.41
C ALA A 417 -23.28 3.37 8.27
N ALA A 418 -22.06 3.32 7.73
CA ALA A 418 -20.88 3.85 8.40
C ALA A 418 -20.94 5.38 8.56
N ALA A 419 -21.21 6.11 7.46
CA ALA A 419 -21.27 7.57 7.48
C ALA A 419 -22.37 8.13 8.41
N GLN A 420 -23.50 7.43 8.54
CA GLN A 420 -24.56 7.80 9.51
C GLN A 420 -24.08 7.68 10.96
N ARG A 421 -23.39 6.57 11.29
CA ARG A 421 -22.84 6.36 12.64
C ARG A 421 -21.78 7.40 12.98
N ASP A 422 -20.91 7.74 12.02
CA ASP A 422 -19.89 8.77 12.20
C ASP A 422 -20.53 10.14 12.49
N LEU A 423 -21.54 10.53 11.72
CA LEU A 423 -22.22 11.81 11.92
C LEU A 423 -22.93 11.91 13.27
N VAL A 424 -23.66 10.87 13.68
CA VAL A 424 -24.36 10.84 14.99
C VAL A 424 -23.34 10.97 16.13
N ARG A 425 -22.21 10.33 15.98
CA ARG A 425 -21.12 10.37 16.96
C ARG A 425 -20.45 11.74 17.03
N ASP A 426 -20.13 12.35 15.88
CA ASP A 426 -19.53 13.69 15.83
C ASP A 426 -20.50 14.74 16.42
N GLN A 427 -21.80 14.60 16.19
CA GLN A 427 -22.83 15.43 16.82
C GLN A 427 -22.86 15.24 18.34
N ALA A 428 -22.81 14.00 18.82
CA ALA A 428 -22.77 13.72 20.26
C ALA A 428 -21.50 14.28 20.93
N GLU A 429 -20.35 14.19 20.27
CA GLU A 429 -19.09 14.76 20.77
C GLU A 429 -19.14 16.30 20.82
N ALA A 430 -19.69 16.94 19.79
CA ALA A 430 -19.87 18.39 19.77
C ALA A 430 -20.82 18.87 20.89
N ILE A 431 -21.94 18.16 21.11
CA ILE A 431 -22.87 18.44 22.21
C ILE A 431 -22.17 18.28 23.56
N SER A 432 -21.45 17.16 23.77
CA SER A 432 -20.74 16.90 25.02
C SER A 432 -19.65 17.94 25.32
N LYS A 433 -18.90 18.38 24.30
CA LYS A 433 -17.91 19.47 24.45
C LYS A 433 -18.55 20.80 24.79
N SER A 434 -19.69 21.11 24.15
CA SER A 434 -20.48 22.31 24.45
C SER A 434 -21.03 22.29 25.87
N GLU A 435 -21.54 21.15 26.34
CA GLU A 435 -22.04 20.97 27.71
C GLU A 435 -20.91 21.07 28.75
N ALA A 436 -19.70 20.61 28.41
CA ALA A 436 -18.51 20.73 29.25
C ALA A 436 -17.91 22.15 29.29
N GLY A 437 -18.51 23.13 28.60
CA GLY A 437 -18.02 24.50 28.54
C GLY A 437 -16.70 24.68 27.80
N SER A 438 -16.27 23.68 27.02
CA SER A 438 -15.08 23.77 26.18
C SER A 438 -15.39 24.57 24.92
N VAL A 439 -14.55 25.57 24.61
CA VAL A 439 -14.65 26.31 23.35
C VAL A 439 -14.37 25.35 22.19
N ASP A 440 -15.18 25.43 21.15
CA ASP A 440 -15.09 24.60 19.95
C ASP A 440 -13.75 24.88 19.24
N LEU A 441 -12.83 23.93 19.28
CA LEU A 441 -11.57 24.00 18.54
C LEU A 441 -11.86 23.72 17.06
N ASP A 442 -11.17 24.42 16.16
CA ASP A 442 -11.34 24.40 14.69
C ASP A 442 -11.34 22.97 14.08
N GLU A 443 -10.67 22.02 14.74
CA GLU A 443 -10.65 20.60 14.39
C GLU A 443 -12.03 19.92 14.46
N THR A 444 -12.85 20.22 15.48
CA THR A 444 -14.16 19.58 15.68
C THR A 444 -15.17 20.07 14.63
N GLY A 445 -15.14 21.37 14.32
CA GLY A 445 -15.93 21.97 13.25
C GLY A 445 -15.56 21.42 11.87
N THR A 446 -14.26 21.26 11.59
CA THR A 446 -13.76 20.69 10.34
C THR A 446 -14.15 19.23 10.17
N ALA A 447 -14.05 18.42 11.24
CA ALA A 447 -14.49 17.03 11.24
C ALA A 447 -16.00 16.89 10.97
N MET A 448 -16.84 17.70 11.64
CA MET A 448 -18.28 17.70 11.41
C MET A 448 -18.63 18.10 9.97
N SER A 449 -17.94 19.08 9.39
CA SER A 449 -18.09 19.48 7.99
C SER A 449 -17.79 18.33 7.03
N ALA A 450 -16.67 17.62 7.26
CA ALA A 450 -16.29 16.46 6.47
C ALA A 450 -17.34 15.34 6.53
N SER A 451 -17.83 14.99 7.73
CA SER A 451 -18.88 13.98 7.94
C SER A 451 -20.21 14.35 7.26
N LYS A 452 -20.64 15.62 7.35
CA LYS A 452 -21.83 16.11 6.63
C LYS A 452 -21.66 15.97 5.11
N ARG A 453 -20.48 16.28 4.58
CA ARG A 453 -20.19 16.18 3.15
C ARG A 453 -20.16 14.74 2.66
N ARG A 454 -19.53 13.83 3.40
CA ARG A 454 -19.55 12.38 3.10
C ARG A 454 -20.98 11.83 3.03
N ARG A 455 -21.87 12.27 3.94
CA ARG A 455 -23.29 11.91 3.87
C ARG A 455 -23.99 12.43 2.62
N ILE A 456 -23.66 13.65 2.19
CA ILE A 456 -24.21 14.25 0.95
C ILE A 456 -23.73 13.46 -0.27
N ASP A 457 -22.43 13.14 -0.33
CA ASP A 457 -21.84 12.36 -1.41
C ASP A 457 -22.47 10.96 -1.49
N LEU A 458 -22.72 10.31 -0.35
CA LEU A 458 -23.35 8.98 -0.28
C LEU A 458 -24.89 9.00 -0.33
N ARG A 459 -25.54 10.10 -0.72
CA ARG A 459 -27.00 10.13 -0.88
C ARG A 459 -27.47 9.12 -1.93
N ALA A 460 -28.72 8.66 -1.81
CA ALA A 460 -29.31 7.83 -2.86
C ALA A 460 -29.33 8.60 -4.20
N GLY A 461 -29.01 7.92 -5.30
CA GLY A 461 -28.99 8.49 -6.65
C GLY A 461 -27.69 9.19 -7.06
N THR A 462 -26.70 9.34 -6.19
CA THR A 462 -25.41 9.98 -6.56
C THR A 462 -24.44 9.05 -7.28
N GLY A 463 -24.65 7.73 -7.17
CA GLY A 463 -23.74 6.72 -7.73
C GLY A 463 -22.40 6.59 -6.99
N HIS A 464 -22.20 7.27 -5.86
CA HIS A 464 -20.98 7.16 -5.06
C HIS A 464 -21.02 5.95 -4.11
N HIS A 465 -19.85 5.32 -3.95
CA HIS A 465 -19.61 4.20 -3.05
C HIS A 465 -18.55 4.59 -2.00
N GLY A 466 -18.38 3.76 -0.98
CA GLY A 466 -17.31 3.95 0.00
C GLY A 466 -15.99 3.37 -0.48
N ALA A 467 -14.89 3.85 0.10
CA ALA A 467 -13.58 3.26 -0.07
C ALA A 467 -12.82 3.34 1.25
N ALA A 468 -12.16 2.25 1.63
CA ALA A 468 -11.11 2.28 2.66
C ALA A 468 -9.76 2.24 1.95
N TRP A 469 -8.77 2.96 2.46
CA TRP A 469 -7.46 3.02 1.81
C TRP A 469 -6.31 2.96 2.80
N VAL A 470 -5.17 2.49 2.30
CA VAL A 470 -3.88 2.58 2.97
C VAL A 470 -2.80 2.88 1.93
N GLY A 471 -1.94 3.83 2.23
CA GLY A 471 -0.78 4.16 1.41
C GLY A 471 0.48 3.47 1.93
N TYR A 472 1.40 3.17 1.02
CA TYR A 472 2.75 2.73 1.34
C TYR A 472 3.74 3.47 0.45
N VAL A 473 4.89 3.83 1.01
CA VAL A 473 5.99 4.43 0.28
C VAL A 473 7.27 3.69 0.61
N THR A 474 7.87 3.08 -0.41
CA THR A 474 9.18 2.43 -0.28
C THR A 474 10.22 3.31 -0.94
N ILE A 475 11.23 3.73 -0.18
CA ILE A 475 12.39 4.47 -0.69
C ILE A 475 13.54 3.50 -0.96
N SER A 476 14.37 3.77 -1.96
CA SER A 476 15.49 2.91 -2.37
C SER A 476 16.75 3.74 -2.61
N THR A 477 17.86 3.37 -1.97
CA THR A 477 19.14 4.11 -2.01
C THR A 477 20.33 3.16 -2.03
N ARG A 478 21.54 3.65 -2.30
CA ARG A 478 22.74 2.80 -2.42
C ARG A 478 23.44 2.55 -1.09
N SER A 479 23.14 3.34 -0.06
CA SER A 479 23.75 3.20 1.25
C SER A 479 22.78 3.51 2.38
N ARG A 480 23.11 3.00 3.57
CA ARG A 480 22.37 3.29 4.81
C ARG A 480 22.28 4.77 5.14
N ASP A 481 23.35 5.53 4.94
CA ASP A 481 23.39 6.97 5.25
C ASP A 481 22.49 7.77 4.30
N GLU A 482 22.48 7.41 3.02
CA GLU A 482 21.52 7.94 2.05
C GLU A 482 20.09 7.59 2.43
N LEU A 483 19.82 6.35 2.84
CA LEU A 483 18.50 5.91 3.29
C LEU A 483 18.00 6.76 4.47
N ALA A 484 18.87 7.08 5.42
CA ALA A 484 18.55 7.91 6.58
C ALA A 484 18.29 9.38 6.21
N ARG A 485 18.98 9.93 5.20
CA ARG A 485 18.69 11.26 4.65
C ARG A 485 17.36 11.26 3.89
N ALA A 486 17.18 10.31 2.99
CA ALA A 486 15.97 10.14 2.20
C ALA A 486 14.72 9.95 3.07
N SER A 487 14.83 9.18 4.15
CA SER A 487 13.74 9.01 5.13
C SER A 487 13.29 10.33 5.74
N ARG A 488 14.24 11.19 6.16
CA ARG A 488 13.92 12.50 6.77
C ARG A 488 13.31 13.47 5.76
N GLN A 489 13.85 13.50 4.54
CA GLN A 489 13.33 14.31 3.45
C GLN A 489 11.90 13.90 3.06
N LEU A 490 11.61 12.59 3.07
CA LEU A 490 10.25 12.08 2.86
C LEU A 490 9.30 12.51 3.98
N GLU A 491 9.70 12.39 5.26
CA GLU A 491 8.90 12.83 6.40
C GLU A 491 8.57 14.32 6.31
N GLU A 492 9.56 15.16 5.98
CA GLU A 492 9.39 16.60 5.84
C GLU A 492 8.42 16.96 4.71
N THR A 493 8.58 16.32 3.53
CA THR A 493 7.67 16.52 2.38
C THR A 493 6.25 16.10 2.72
N CYS A 494 6.09 14.96 3.40
CA CYS A 494 4.79 14.44 3.84
C CYS A 494 4.11 15.39 4.84
N ALA A 495 4.85 15.91 5.82
CA ALA A 495 4.31 16.79 6.84
C ALA A 495 3.92 18.17 6.29
N THR A 496 4.77 18.76 5.44
CA THR A 496 4.60 20.13 4.95
C THR A 496 3.69 20.23 3.71
N GLY A 497 3.87 19.35 2.72
CA GLY A 497 3.14 19.39 1.44
C GLY A 497 1.81 18.63 1.47
N LEU A 498 1.80 17.43 2.07
CA LEU A 498 0.64 16.52 2.03
C LEU A 498 -0.25 16.60 3.29
N GLY A 499 0.26 17.19 4.36
CA GLY A 499 -0.35 17.20 5.69
C GLY A 499 -0.52 15.80 6.28
N ILE A 500 0.44 14.91 5.98
CA ILE A 500 0.62 13.62 6.66
C ILE A 500 1.50 13.90 7.88
N GLU A 501 0.91 13.89 9.07
CA GLU A 501 1.55 14.28 10.32
C GLU A 501 2.70 13.35 10.72
N TYR A 502 2.60 12.07 10.39
CA TYR A 502 3.65 11.09 10.64
C TYR A 502 3.62 9.94 9.64
N LEU A 503 4.78 9.31 9.43
CA LEU A 503 4.91 8.08 8.67
C LEU A 503 5.10 6.91 9.65
N ASP A 504 4.29 5.85 9.50
CA ASP A 504 4.47 4.63 10.27
C ASP A 504 5.52 3.76 9.58
N TRP A 505 6.79 3.92 9.95
CA TRP A 505 7.87 3.07 9.44
C TRP A 505 7.72 1.63 9.92
N GLN A 506 7.83 0.69 8.98
CA GLN A 506 7.62 -0.74 9.22
C GLN A 506 8.90 -1.44 9.72
N ASP A 507 9.62 -0.81 10.66
CA ASP A 507 11.03 -1.09 11.03
C ASP A 507 11.35 -2.54 11.41
N SER A 508 10.32 -3.34 11.75
CA SER A 508 10.46 -4.72 12.21
C SER A 508 10.13 -5.78 11.15
N PHE A 509 9.72 -5.41 9.94
CA PHE A 509 9.35 -6.32 8.85
C PHE A 509 9.50 -5.63 7.48
N GLU A 510 10.62 -4.94 7.28
CA GLU A 510 10.86 -4.10 6.09
C GLU A 510 10.83 -4.90 4.77
N ALA A 511 11.34 -6.13 4.74
CA ALA A 511 11.22 -7.00 3.56
C ALA A 511 9.74 -7.26 3.20
N ALA A 512 8.93 -7.67 4.17
CA ALA A 512 7.50 -7.92 3.94
C ALA A 512 6.73 -6.64 3.60
N ALA A 513 7.11 -5.52 4.21
CA ALA A 513 6.54 -4.21 3.93
C ALA A 513 6.87 -3.75 2.50
N SER A 514 8.08 -4.00 2.00
CA SER A 514 8.49 -3.68 0.62
C SER A 514 7.53 -4.31 -0.40
N GLY A 515 7.04 -5.52 -0.11
CA GLY A 515 6.02 -6.22 -0.89
C GLY A 515 4.71 -5.47 -1.09
N THR A 516 4.35 -4.56 -0.18
CA THR A 516 3.14 -3.72 -0.30
C THR A 516 3.26 -2.65 -1.40
N THR A 517 4.46 -2.41 -1.90
CA THR A 517 4.72 -1.52 -3.04
C THR A 517 4.97 -2.27 -4.35
N TRP A 518 4.99 -3.60 -4.33
CA TRP A 518 5.00 -4.42 -5.54
C TRP A 518 3.59 -4.49 -6.15
N PRO A 519 3.45 -4.70 -7.48
CA PRO A 519 2.15 -4.73 -8.14
C PRO A 519 1.45 -6.08 -7.94
N ILE A 520 1.13 -6.41 -6.68
CA ILE A 520 0.59 -7.72 -6.28
C ILE A 520 -0.71 -7.63 -5.47
N GLY A 521 -1.22 -6.43 -5.16
CA GLY A 521 -2.51 -6.24 -4.48
C GLY A 521 -2.52 -6.67 -3.01
N ARG A 522 -1.35 -6.73 -2.35
CA ARG A 522 -1.20 -7.08 -0.93
C ARG A 522 -0.91 -5.85 -0.09
N GLY A 523 -1.60 -5.67 1.04
CA GLY A 523 -1.31 -4.58 1.98
C GLY A 523 -2.52 -3.95 2.66
N ILE A 524 -3.73 -4.31 2.22
CA ILE A 524 -4.98 -3.97 2.90
C ILE A 524 -5.72 -5.26 3.28
N THR A 525 -6.08 -5.37 4.55
CA THR A 525 -7.00 -6.42 5.00
C THR A 525 -8.41 -5.97 4.69
N ALA A 526 -9.25 -6.87 4.16
CA ALA A 526 -10.66 -6.57 3.89
C ALA A 526 -11.32 -5.99 5.14
N HIS A 527 -12.15 -4.96 4.98
CA HIS A 527 -12.87 -4.40 6.11
C HIS A 527 -13.80 -5.49 6.67
N ASP A 528 -13.68 -5.80 7.96
CA ASP A 528 -14.61 -6.72 8.61
C ASP A 528 -16.03 -6.15 8.46
N SER A 529 -16.80 -6.75 7.55
CA SER A 529 -18.20 -6.40 7.34
C SER A 529 -18.90 -6.40 8.71
N SER A 530 -19.60 -5.33 9.05
CA SER A 530 -20.31 -5.27 10.32
C SER A 530 -21.26 -6.47 10.46
N PHE A 531 -21.51 -6.92 11.68
CA PHE A 531 -22.44 -8.02 11.95
C PHE A 531 -23.80 -7.81 11.25
N SER A 532 -24.29 -6.57 11.22
CA SER A 532 -25.47 -6.18 10.46
C SER A 532 -25.33 -6.39 8.95
N ALA A 533 -24.19 -6.03 8.34
CA ALA A 533 -23.94 -6.24 6.91
C ALA A 533 -23.87 -7.73 6.54
N ARG A 534 -23.33 -8.59 7.43
CA ARG A 534 -23.36 -10.04 7.25
C ARG A 534 -24.79 -10.58 7.24
N ILE A 535 -25.63 -10.15 8.19
CA ILE A 535 -27.04 -10.55 8.23
C ILE A 535 -27.78 -10.04 6.98
N TYR A 536 -27.58 -8.78 6.58
CA TYR A 536 -28.20 -8.23 5.36
C TYR A 536 -27.80 -8.99 4.10
N ARG A 537 -26.53 -9.40 3.93
CA ARG A 537 -26.11 -10.24 2.78
C ARG A 537 -26.77 -11.62 2.80
N VAL A 538 -26.91 -12.23 3.98
CA VAL A 538 -27.59 -13.52 4.13
C VAL A 538 -29.09 -13.39 3.83
N MET A 539 -29.72 -12.30 4.28
CA MET A 539 -31.14 -12.03 4.04
C MET A 539 -31.46 -11.56 2.61
N ALA A 540 -30.51 -10.93 1.93
CA ALA A 540 -30.67 -10.48 0.54
C ALA A 540 -30.83 -11.65 -0.46
N GLY A 541 -30.53 -12.88 -0.04
CA GLY A 541 -30.70 -14.09 -0.85
C GLY A 541 -29.81 -14.12 -2.09
N LYS A 542 -29.95 -15.18 -2.89
CA LYS A 542 -29.38 -15.23 -4.23
C LYS A 542 -30.16 -14.27 -5.11
N SER A 543 -29.49 -13.36 -5.81
CA SER A 543 -30.22 -12.37 -6.62
C SER A 543 -30.97 -13.07 -7.76
N GLU A 544 -32.08 -12.51 -8.24
CA GLU A 544 -32.82 -13.05 -9.40
C GLU A 544 -31.92 -13.18 -10.66
N LYS A 545 -30.88 -12.34 -10.76
CA LYS A 545 -29.86 -12.48 -11.81
C LYS A 545 -29.01 -13.73 -11.65
N GLU A 546 -28.80 -14.21 -10.42
CA GLU A 546 -28.12 -15.48 -10.15
C GLU A 546 -29.01 -16.69 -10.46
N ALA A 547 -30.34 -16.53 -10.43
CA ALA A 547 -31.31 -17.60 -10.75
C ALA A 547 -31.46 -17.85 -12.25
N ILE A 548 -31.15 -16.85 -13.09
CA ILE A 548 -31.17 -16.96 -14.56
C ILE A 548 -29.80 -17.39 -15.12
N SER A 549 -28.77 -17.45 -14.26
CA SER A 549 -27.37 -17.50 -14.68
C SER A 549 -26.66 -18.80 -14.38
#